data_AF-A0A382A443-F1
#
_entry.id   AF-A0A382A443-F1
#
_cell.length_a   1.000
_cell.length_b   1.000
_cell.length_c   1.000
_cell.angle_alpha   90.00
_cell.angle_beta   90.00
_cell.angle_gamma   90.00
#
_symmetry.space_group_name_H-M   'P 1'
#
loop_
_entity.id
_entity.type
_entity.pdbx_description
1 polymer ?
#
loop_
_entity_poly.entity_id
_entity_poly.type
_entity_poly.pdbx_seq_one_letter_code
_entity_poly.pdbx_strand_id
1 'polypeptide(L)'
;VRQMWEVLEQISGLDFDQKLGFAAAILVFVLVLEIYVVMRVLERYSDKHQAPWSESLFKPLRNRFYLLTVIVILNITRWWLNSDDMFQSINGETGPSVQSYFYAAYILVATSIVSVSIKHVLPSTLESIDSEMTVVLSGGHHLAVLVSRLIVWIAGVNLALQEI
;
A
#
# COMPACT_ATOMS: atom_id res chain seq x y z
N VAL A 1 9.66 22.60 21.92
CA VAL A 1 10.72 21.59 21.69
C VAL A 1 11.09 20.84 22.97
N ARG A 2 11.53 21.50 24.06
CA ARG A 2 11.91 20.82 25.32
C ARG A 2 10.79 19.96 25.95
N GLN A 3 9.57 20.47 26.00
CA GLN A 3 8.39 19.72 26.48
C GLN A 3 8.02 18.51 25.60
N MET A 4 8.32 18.54 24.30
CA MET A 4 8.06 17.37 23.44
C MET A 4 9.04 16.23 23.74
N TRP A 5 10.29 16.57 24.07
CA TRP A 5 11.29 15.57 24.46
C TRP A 5 10.93 14.91 25.79
N GLU A 6 10.46 15.66 26.78
CA GLU A 6 10.00 15.12 28.06
C GLU A 6 8.81 14.16 27.89
N VAL A 7 7.84 14.50 27.04
CA VAL A 7 6.70 13.62 26.74
C VAL A 7 7.15 12.33 26.03
N LEU A 8 8.09 12.43 25.08
CA LEU A 8 8.63 11.25 24.39
C LEU A 8 9.40 10.33 25.34
N GLU A 9 10.15 10.89 26.28
CA GLU A 9 10.92 10.15 27.28
C GLU A 9 9.99 9.45 28.29
N GLN A 10 8.89 10.11 28.68
CA GLN A 10 7.85 9.52 29.53
C GLN A 10 7.12 8.35 28.85
N ILE A 11 6.85 8.47 27.54
CA ILE A 11 6.23 7.38 26.75
C ILE A 11 7.25 6.25 26.49
N SER A 12 8.53 6.56 26.34
CA SER A 12 9.61 5.58 26.19
C SER A 12 9.85 4.77 27.47
N GLY A 13 9.56 5.35 28.64
CA GLY A 13 9.65 4.67 29.94
C GLY A 13 8.45 3.80 30.34
N LEU A 14 7.42 3.68 29.49
CA LEU A 14 6.24 2.83 29.76
C LEU A 14 6.56 1.34 29.68
N ASP A 15 5.84 0.54 30.48
CA ASP A 15 5.89 -0.92 30.42
C ASP A 15 5.45 -1.46 29.04
N PHE A 16 5.96 -2.62 28.65
CA PHE A 16 5.73 -3.24 27.34
C PHE A 16 4.25 -3.30 26.95
N ASP A 17 3.37 -3.66 27.90
CA ASP A 17 1.93 -3.78 27.69
C ASP A 17 1.26 -2.42 27.38
N GLN A 18 1.77 -1.33 27.98
CA GLN A 18 1.25 0.02 27.75
C GLN A 18 1.69 0.57 26.39
N LYS A 19 2.93 0.28 25.97
CA LYS A 19 3.43 0.61 24.62
C LYS A 19 2.62 -0.10 23.53
N LEU A 20 2.30 -1.37 23.76
CA LEU A 20 1.48 -2.15 22.84
C LEU A 20 0.04 -1.58 22.72
N GLY A 21 -0.58 -1.24 23.86
CA GLY A 21 -1.90 -0.61 23.89
C GLY A 21 -1.94 0.75 23.18
N PHE A 22 -0.90 1.57 23.37
CA PHE A 22 -0.78 2.87 22.69
C PHE A 22 -0.59 2.71 21.18
N ALA A 23 0.24 1.76 20.75
CA ALA A 23 0.43 1.46 19.33
C ALA A 23 -0.86 0.96 18.67
N ALA A 24 -1.63 0.11 19.35
CA ALA A 24 -2.94 -0.33 18.88
C ALA A 24 -3.94 0.84 18.77
N ALA A 25 -3.93 1.77 19.72
CA ALA A 25 -4.76 2.97 19.65
C ALA A 25 -4.37 3.88 18.47
N ILE A 26 -3.08 4.06 18.20
CA ILE A 26 -2.57 4.77 17.02
C ILE A 26 -3.01 4.06 15.74
N LEU A 27 -2.89 2.73 15.67
CA LEU A 27 -3.34 1.95 14.52
C LEU A 27 -4.81 2.22 14.21
N VAL A 28 -5.68 2.12 15.20
CA VAL A 28 -7.11 2.39 15.03
C VAL A 28 -7.34 3.85 14.62
N PHE A 29 -6.66 4.80 15.26
CA PHE A 29 -6.79 6.21 14.93
C PHE A 29 -6.39 6.52 13.49
N VAL A 30 -5.25 6.00 13.03
CA VAL A 30 -4.77 6.18 11.65
C VAL A 30 -5.69 5.49 10.66
N LEU A 31 -6.20 4.29 10.95
CA LEU A 31 -7.17 3.62 10.09
C LEU A 31 -8.48 4.40 9.97
N VAL A 32 -8.99 4.96 11.07
CA VAL A 32 -10.19 5.82 11.06
C VAL A 32 -9.94 7.08 10.25
N LEU A 33 -8.78 7.72 10.45
CA LEU A 33 -8.37 8.89 9.68
C LEU A 33 -8.27 8.55 8.20
N GLU A 34 -7.64 7.41 7.86
CA GLU A 34 -7.52 6.94 6.49
C GLU A 34 -8.88 6.68 5.86
N ILE A 35 -9.78 5.95 6.54
CA ILE A 35 -11.17 5.75 6.06
C ILE A 35 -11.81 7.10 5.77
N TYR A 36 -11.70 8.07 6.67
CA TYR A 36 -12.32 9.38 6.52
C TYR A 36 -11.68 10.22 5.41
N VAL A 37 -10.35 10.30 5.35
CA VAL A 37 -9.61 11.12 4.39
C VAL A 37 -9.63 10.49 3.01
N VAL A 38 -9.35 9.19 2.90
CA VAL A 38 -9.37 8.48 1.61
C VAL A 38 -10.78 8.54 1.02
N MET A 39 -11.82 8.22 1.79
CA MET A 39 -13.19 8.30 1.26
C MET A 39 -13.54 9.71 0.78
N ARG A 40 -13.22 10.74 1.57
CA ARG A 40 -13.50 12.14 1.20
C ARG A 40 -12.68 12.64 0.02
N VAL A 41 -11.42 12.26 -0.10
CA VAL A 41 -10.54 12.62 -1.23
C VAL A 41 -11.01 11.90 -2.48
N LEU A 42 -11.33 10.61 -2.39
CA LEU A 42 -11.80 9.83 -3.52
C LEU A 42 -13.17 10.31 -4.02
N GLU A 43 -14.11 10.62 -3.12
CA GLU A 43 -15.40 11.25 -3.47
C GLU A 43 -15.18 12.57 -4.22
N ARG A 44 -14.35 13.47 -3.67
CA ARG A 44 -14.04 14.76 -4.30
C ARG A 44 -13.38 14.61 -5.68
N TYR A 45 -12.51 13.61 -5.87
CA TYR A 45 -11.87 13.35 -7.16
C TYR A 45 -12.84 12.71 -8.17
N SER A 46 -13.71 11.81 -7.72
CA SER A 46 -14.77 11.18 -8.53
C SER A 46 -15.70 12.24 -9.11
N ASP A 47 -16.24 13.10 -8.25
CA ASP A 47 -17.22 14.13 -8.61
C ASP A 47 -16.64 15.16 -9.58
N LYS A 48 -15.33 15.45 -9.44
CA LYS A 48 -14.65 16.46 -10.26
C LYS A 48 -14.33 15.98 -11.67
N HIS A 49 -14.14 14.68 -11.89
CA HIS A 49 -13.64 14.16 -13.16
C HIS A 49 -14.64 13.31 -13.94
N GLN A 50 -15.79 12.91 -13.35
CA GLN A 50 -16.84 12.09 -13.98
C GLN A 50 -16.29 10.91 -14.81
N ALA A 51 -15.10 10.42 -14.45
CA ALA A 51 -14.41 9.42 -15.24
C ALA A 51 -15.06 8.07 -14.95
N PRO A 52 -15.49 7.31 -15.97
CA PRO A 52 -16.28 6.09 -15.77
C PRO A 52 -15.52 5.01 -14.98
N TRP A 53 -14.19 5.04 -15.00
CA TRP A 53 -13.34 4.12 -14.26
C TRP A 53 -13.12 4.51 -12.79
N SER A 54 -13.37 5.78 -12.41
CA SER A 54 -12.99 6.31 -11.09
C SER A 54 -13.67 5.57 -9.93
N GLU A 55 -14.99 5.49 -9.93
CA GLU A 55 -15.76 4.80 -8.88
C GLU A 55 -15.41 3.31 -8.78
N SER A 56 -15.24 2.66 -9.95
CA SER A 56 -14.88 1.23 -10.03
C SER A 56 -13.47 0.93 -9.54
N LEU A 57 -12.53 1.88 -9.70
CA LEU A 57 -11.14 1.76 -9.26
C LEU A 57 -11.00 1.98 -7.75
N PHE A 58 -11.77 2.92 -7.19
CA PHE A 58 -11.61 3.35 -5.80
C PHE A 58 -11.92 2.25 -4.79
N LYS A 59 -12.93 1.42 -5.06
CA LYS A 59 -13.30 0.30 -4.17
C LYS A 59 -12.17 -0.72 -3.97
N PRO A 60 -11.55 -1.32 -5.01
CA PRO A 60 -10.45 -2.26 -4.84
C PRO A 60 -9.14 -1.59 -4.41
N LEU A 61 -8.94 -0.31 -4.76
CA LEU A 61 -7.76 0.45 -4.38
C LEU A 61 -7.73 0.72 -2.86
N ARG A 62 -8.88 1.07 -2.28
CA ARG A 62 -9.05 1.30 -0.84
C ARG A 62 -8.63 0.12 0.02
N ASN A 63 -9.01 -1.11 -0.35
CA ASN A 63 -8.63 -2.31 0.39
C ASN A 63 -7.10 -2.55 0.40
N ARG A 64 -6.40 -2.12 -0.67
CA ARG A 64 -4.94 -2.25 -0.78
C ARG A 64 -4.22 -1.18 0.04
N PHE A 65 -4.77 0.02 0.10
CA PHE A 65 -4.27 1.07 1.00
C PHE A 65 -4.44 0.68 2.46
N TYR A 66 -5.58 0.12 2.88
CA TYR A 66 -5.73 -0.41 4.25
C TYR A 66 -4.70 -1.48 4.59
N LEU A 67 -4.46 -2.41 3.66
CA LEU A 67 -3.43 -3.42 3.83
C LEU A 67 -2.04 -2.79 3.96
N LEU A 68 -1.71 -1.80 3.13
CA LEU A 68 -0.45 -1.06 3.22
C LEU A 68 -0.30 -0.37 4.59
N THR A 69 -1.33 0.34 5.03
CA THR A 69 -1.34 1.05 6.32
C THR A 69 -1.14 0.09 7.48
N VAL A 70 -1.80 -1.06 7.48
CA VAL A 70 -1.61 -2.09 8.51
C VAL A 70 -0.16 -2.57 8.53
N ILE A 71 0.45 -2.87 7.39
CA ILE A 71 1.85 -3.32 7.33
C ILE A 71 2.80 -2.22 7.83
N VAL A 72 2.59 -0.97 7.41
CA VAL A 72 3.43 0.18 7.83
C VAL A 72 3.35 0.38 9.34
N ILE A 73 2.14 0.36 9.90
CA ILE A 73 1.97 0.57 11.34
C ILE A 73 2.49 -0.62 12.13
N LEU A 74 2.36 -1.85 11.63
CA LEU A 74 3.01 -3.02 12.23
C LEU A 74 4.54 -2.87 12.25
N ASN A 75 5.15 -2.41 11.16
CA ASN A 75 6.59 -2.17 11.08
C ASN A 75 7.03 -1.06 12.06
N ILE A 76 6.32 0.07 12.11
CA ILE A 76 6.60 1.17 13.05
C ILE A 76 6.40 0.72 14.50
N THR A 77 5.33 -0.02 14.79
CA THR A 77 5.05 -0.57 16.13
C THR A 77 6.17 -1.49 16.58
N ARG A 78 6.65 -2.35 15.68
CA ARG A 78 7.79 -3.23 15.96
C ARG A 78 9.05 -2.42 16.25
N TRP A 79 9.38 -1.47 15.39
CA TRP A 79 10.53 -0.58 15.56
C TRP A 79 10.49 0.16 16.90
N TRP A 80 9.30 0.60 17.33
CA TRP A 80 9.10 1.23 18.63
C TRP A 80 9.34 0.25 19.78
N LEU A 81 8.76 -0.96 19.70
CA LEU A 81 8.81 -1.94 20.80
C LEU A 81 10.24 -2.45 21.05
N ASN A 82 10.99 -2.74 20.00
CA ASN A 82 12.38 -3.16 20.10
C ASN A 82 13.15 -2.82 18.82
N SER A 83 14.00 -1.80 18.89
CA SER A 83 14.80 -1.34 17.74
C SER A 83 15.84 -2.35 17.29
N ASP A 84 16.33 -3.18 18.21
CA ASP A 84 17.42 -4.13 17.95
C ASP A 84 16.91 -5.36 17.17
N ASP A 85 15.62 -5.64 17.29
CA ASP A 85 14.87 -6.70 16.58
C ASP A 85 14.74 -6.41 15.07
N MET A 86 15.06 -5.18 14.63
CA MET A 86 14.94 -4.76 13.23
C MET A 86 15.98 -5.43 12.33
N PHE A 87 17.17 -5.71 12.88
CA PHE A 87 18.27 -6.36 12.17
C PHE A 87 18.37 -7.86 12.46
N GLN A 88 17.57 -8.36 13.40
CA GLN A 88 17.54 -9.77 13.73
C GLN A 88 16.81 -10.55 12.63
N SER A 89 17.48 -11.59 12.12
CA SER A 89 16.90 -12.50 11.13
C SER A 89 15.98 -13.51 11.82
N ILE A 90 14.83 -13.78 11.18
CA ILE A 90 13.85 -14.77 11.64
C ILE A 90 14.42 -16.20 11.53
N ASN A 91 15.38 -16.43 10.63
CA ASN A 91 15.90 -17.76 10.27
C ASN A 91 17.36 -18.01 10.71
N GLY A 92 17.89 -17.20 11.64
CA GLY A 92 19.29 -17.29 12.11
C GLY A 92 20.24 -16.29 11.42
N GLU A 93 21.52 -16.24 11.82
CA GLU A 93 22.49 -15.18 11.46
C GLU A 93 22.73 -14.99 9.95
N THR A 94 22.37 -15.95 9.11
CA THR A 94 22.59 -15.90 7.64
C THR A 94 21.32 -15.63 6.83
N GLY A 95 20.18 -15.45 7.49
CA GLY A 95 18.89 -15.19 6.83
C GLY A 95 18.59 -13.70 6.60
N PRO A 96 17.61 -13.38 5.74
CA PRO A 96 17.14 -12.01 5.54
C PRO A 96 16.59 -11.44 6.85
N SER A 97 16.86 -10.16 7.09
CA SER A 97 16.33 -9.45 8.25
C SER A 97 14.80 -9.39 8.20
N VAL A 98 14.16 -9.22 9.36
CA VAL A 98 12.71 -8.93 9.38
C VAL A 98 12.38 -7.70 8.52
N GLN A 99 13.26 -6.69 8.53
CA GLN A 99 13.07 -5.45 7.77
C GLN A 99 13.02 -5.71 6.25
N SER A 100 13.86 -6.60 5.74
CA SER A 100 13.86 -7.05 4.34
C SER A 100 12.50 -7.59 3.91
N TYR A 101 11.84 -8.38 4.76
CA TYR A 101 10.49 -8.89 4.47
C TYR A 101 9.44 -7.78 4.43
N PHE A 102 9.55 -6.75 5.29
CA PHE A 102 8.66 -5.60 5.24
C PHE A 102 8.85 -4.78 3.97
N TYR A 103 10.09 -4.56 3.52
CA TYR A 103 10.37 -3.88 2.25
C TYR A 103 9.82 -4.66 1.05
N ALA A 104 10.06 -5.97 1.00
CA ALA A 104 9.45 -6.83 -0.01
C ALA A 104 7.91 -6.76 0.02
N ALA A 105 7.30 -6.76 1.20
CA ALA A 105 5.85 -6.62 1.34
C ALA A 105 5.35 -5.26 0.81
N TYR A 106 6.02 -4.15 1.13
CA TYR A 106 5.66 -2.83 0.59
C TYR A 106 5.72 -2.80 -0.94
N ILE A 107 6.78 -3.37 -1.52
CA ILE A 107 6.94 -3.46 -2.98
C ILE A 107 5.80 -4.28 -3.60
N LEU A 108 5.46 -5.43 -3.02
CA LEU A 108 4.38 -6.28 -3.52
C LEU A 108 3.01 -5.60 -3.41
N VAL A 109 2.75 -4.87 -2.33
CA VAL A 109 1.50 -4.12 -2.16
C VAL A 109 1.42 -2.93 -3.11
N ALA A 110 2.51 -2.18 -3.30
CA ALA A 110 2.59 -1.12 -4.30
C ALA A 110 2.38 -1.66 -5.72
N THR A 111 3.04 -2.76 -6.06
CA THR A 111 2.85 -3.49 -7.33
C THR A 111 1.39 -3.89 -7.52
N SER A 112 0.76 -4.39 -6.45
CA SER A 112 -0.66 -4.69 -6.42
C SER A 112 -1.48 -3.44 -6.75
N ILE A 113 -1.26 -2.32 -6.06
CA ILE A 113 -1.97 -1.06 -6.30
C ILE A 113 -1.89 -0.67 -7.78
N VAL A 114 -0.68 -0.62 -8.36
CA VAL A 114 -0.46 -0.29 -9.77
C VAL A 114 -1.18 -1.27 -10.70
N SER A 115 -1.12 -2.58 -10.43
CA SER A 115 -1.80 -3.61 -11.23
C SER A 115 -3.32 -3.43 -11.28
N VAL A 116 -3.94 -3.04 -10.16
CA VAL A 116 -5.39 -2.76 -10.11
C VAL A 116 -5.74 -1.46 -10.79
N SER A 117 -4.89 -0.43 -10.70
CA SER A 117 -5.06 0.80 -11.46
C SER A 117 -5.06 0.53 -12.96
N ILE A 118 -4.09 -0.25 -13.46
CA ILE A 118 -4.04 -0.65 -14.88
C ILE A 118 -5.31 -1.40 -15.29
N LYS A 119 -5.80 -2.33 -14.46
CA LYS A 119 -7.00 -3.11 -14.77
C LYS A 119 -8.24 -2.25 -15.05
N HIS A 120 -8.40 -1.11 -14.37
CA HIS A 120 -9.61 -0.29 -14.49
C HIS A 120 -9.41 0.94 -15.38
N VAL A 121 -8.21 1.53 -15.40
CA VAL A 121 -7.91 2.74 -16.20
C VAL A 121 -7.61 2.41 -17.65
N LEU A 122 -6.79 1.37 -17.89
CA LEU A 122 -6.27 1.08 -19.23
C LEU A 122 -7.38 0.71 -20.26
N PRO A 123 -8.39 -0.12 -19.94
CA PRO A 123 -9.46 -0.42 -20.89
C PRO A 123 -10.22 0.84 -21.31
N SER A 124 -10.61 1.68 -20.35
CA SER A 124 -11.36 2.91 -20.63
C SER A 124 -10.58 3.92 -21.47
N THR A 125 -9.26 3.99 -21.29
CA THR A 125 -8.41 4.86 -22.10
C THR A 125 -8.31 4.32 -23.53
N LEU A 126 -8.12 3.02 -23.70
CA LEU A 126 -8.05 2.39 -25.03
C LEU A 126 -9.38 2.52 -25.79
N GLU A 127 -10.52 2.28 -25.13
CA GLU A 127 -11.85 2.47 -25.73
C GLU A 127 -12.10 3.92 -26.18
N SER A 128 -11.62 4.92 -25.42
CA SER A 128 -11.74 6.32 -25.81
C SER A 128 -10.94 6.67 -27.06
N ILE A 129 -9.80 6.01 -27.29
CA ILE A 129 -8.93 6.22 -28.44
C ILE A 129 -9.46 5.49 -29.68
N ASP A 130 -9.95 4.25 -29.53
CA ASP A 130 -10.46 3.43 -30.64
C ASP A 130 -11.82 3.90 -31.18
N SER A 131 -12.56 4.72 -30.42
CA SER A 131 -13.83 5.29 -30.89
C SER A 131 -13.71 6.17 -32.16
N GLU A 132 -12.50 6.56 -32.57
CA GLU A 132 -12.25 7.31 -33.79
C GLU A 132 -11.85 6.46 -35.02
N MET A 133 -11.37 5.23 -34.85
CA MET A 133 -10.96 4.40 -35.99
C MET A 133 -11.15 2.90 -35.74
N THR A 134 -12.10 2.34 -36.48
CA THR A 134 -12.11 0.93 -36.91
C THR A 134 -12.52 -0.09 -35.86
N VAL A 135 -13.39 -1.02 -36.27
CA VAL A 135 -13.91 -2.15 -35.50
C VAL A 135 -12.76 -3.01 -34.96
N VAL A 136 -12.28 -2.72 -33.76
CA VAL A 136 -11.26 -3.52 -33.09
C VAL A 136 -11.94 -4.72 -32.45
N LEU A 137 -11.51 -5.93 -32.83
CA LEU A 137 -11.95 -7.16 -32.18
C LEU A 137 -11.73 -7.02 -30.66
N SER A 138 -12.81 -7.17 -29.90
CA SER A 138 -12.90 -7.15 -28.43
C SER A 138 -11.73 -7.84 -27.70
N GLY A 139 -11.02 -8.80 -28.32
CA GLY A 139 -9.86 -9.48 -27.74
C GLY A 139 -8.59 -8.64 -27.54
N GLY A 140 -8.33 -7.61 -28.37
CA GLY A 140 -7.08 -6.84 -28.31
C GLY A 140 -6.90 -6.04 -27.01
N HIS A 141 -8.00 -5.41 -26.55
CA HIS A 141 -8.06 -4.63 -25.32
C HIS A 141 -7.73 -5.46 -24.07
N HIS A 142 -8.27 -6.68 -24.00
CA HIS A 142 -8.00 -7.60 -22.89
C HIS A 142 -6.56 -8.10 -22.87
N LEU A 143 -5.95 -8.33 -24.04
CA LEU A 143 -4.55 -8.74 -24.14
C LEU A 143 -3.60 -7.64 -23.66
N ALA A 144 -3.83 -6.39 -24.08
CA ALA A 144 -3.01 -5.25 -23.62
C ALA A 144 -3.03 -5.13 -22.09
N VAL A 145 -4.21 -5.24 -21.48
CA VAL A 145 -4.38 -5.19 -20.02
C VAL A 145 -3.66 -6.35 -19.33
N LEU A 146 -3.73 -7.57 -19.88
CA LEU A 146 -3.03 -8.73 -19.32
C LEU A 146 -1.51 -8.57 -19.37
N VAL A 147 -0.97 -8.16 -20.53
CA VAL A 147 0.48 -7.97 -20.71
C VAL A 147 1.01 -6.88 -19.79
N SER A 148 0.34 -5.72 -19.72
CA SER A 148 0.74 -4.63 -18.83
C SER A 148 0.74 -5.07 -17.36
N ARG A 149 -0.27 -5.83 -16.93
CA ARG A 149 -0.30 -6.37 -15.56
C ARG A 149 0.81 -7.38 -15.31
N LEU A 150 1.14 -8.21 -16.30
CA LEU A 150 2.21 -9.20 -16.19
C LEU A 150 3.58 -8.54 -16.08
N ILE A 151 3.85 -7.50 -16.88
CA ILE A 151 5.08 -6.70 -16.78
C ILE A 151 5.23 -6.09 -15.40
N VAL A 152 4.15 -5.50 -14.87
CA VAL A 152 4.15 -4.89 -13.53
C VAL A 152 4.43 -5.93 -12.45
N TRP A 153 3.83 -7.11 -12.54
CA TRP A 153 4.09 -8.20 -11.59
C TRP A 153 5.52 -8.73 -11.69
N ILE A 154 6.08 -8.90 -12.90
CA ILE A 154 7.47 -9.31 -13.07
C ILE A 154 8.41 -8.27 -12.44
N ALA A 155 8.20 -6.99 -12.74
CA ALA A 155 9.01 -5.90 -12.17
C ALA A 155 8.90 -5.87 -10.64
N GLY A 156 7.68 -5.94 -10.11
CA GLY A 156 7.43 -5.91 -8.67
C GLY A 156 8.00 -7.10 -7.91
N VAL A 157 7.86 -8.31 -8.45
CA VAL A 157 8.45 -9.51 -7.84
C VAL A 157 9.97 -9.46 -7.91
N ASN A 158 10.55 -9.01 -9.02
CA ASN A 158 12.00 -8.85 -9.14
C ASN A 158 12.54 -7.86 -8.10
N LEU A 159 11.88 -6.71 -7.93
CA LEU A 159 12.24 -5.73 -6.89
C LEU A 159 12.07 -6.31 -5.49
N ALA A 160 10.99 -7.03 -5.21
CA ALA A 160 10.75 -7.63 -3.90
C ALA A 160 11.80 -8.71 -3.55
N LEU A 161 12.27 -9.47 -4.55
CA LEU A 161 13.32 -10.46 -4.37
C LEU A 161 14.71 -9.86 -4.16
N GLN A 162 14.94 -8.60 -4.56
CA GLN A 162 16.22 -7.92 -4.32
C GLN A 162 16.38 -7.46 -2.87
N GLU A 163 15.27 -7.33 -2.13
CA GLU A 163 15.29 -6.91 -0.73
C GLU A 163 15.54 -8.08 0.25
N ILE A 164 15.34 -9.33 -0.20
CA ILE A 164 15.42 -10.56 0.58
C ILE A 164 16.74 -11.30 0.26
#